data_AF-A0A8S9B261-F1
#
_entry.id   AF-A0A8S9B261-F1
#
_cell.length_a   1.000
_cell.length_b   1.000
_cell.length_c   1.000
_cell.angle_alpha   90.00
_cell.angle_beta   90.00
_cell.angle_gamma   90.00
#
_symmetry.space_group_name_H-M   'P 1'
#
loop_
_entity.id
_entity.type
_entity.pdbx_description
1 polymer ?
#
loop_
_entity_poly.entity_id
_entity_poly.type
_entity_poly.pdbx_seq_one_letter_code
_entity_poly.pdbx_strand_id
1 'polypeptide(L)'
;MTTTKTLKTINSIPRLKYLYSLRCKIAPAMDVGEGPYGYRRHVGITGGTFTGRFGLNGKVLNGGADDMIVVDDIRSRIDTRYMLETDDGALIYIR
;
A
#
# COMPACT_ATOMS: atom_id res chain seq x y z
N MET A 1 14.98 1.75 50.31
CA MET A 1 13.62 1.61 49.74
C MET A 1 13.75 1.75 48.24
N THR A 2 13.76 0.63 47.51
CA THR A 2 13.93 0.64 46.05
C THR A 2 12.66 0.08 45.43
N THR A 3 11.85 0.96 44.83
CA THR A 3 10.56 0.59 44.26
C THR A 3 10.77 0.06 42.85
N THR A 4 10.71 -1.26 42.68
CA THR A 4 10.73 -1.91 41.36
C THR A 4 9.41 -1.61 40.65
N LYS A 5 9.48 -0.83 39.57
CA LYS A 5 8.34 -0.51 38.71
C LYS A 5 8.15 -1.66 37.71
N THR A 6 7.14 -2.50 37.92
CA THR A 6 6.80 -3.60 37.01
C THR A 6 6.27 -3.04 35.68
N LEU A 7 7.03 -3.21 34.60
CA LEU A 7 6.59 -2.88 33.24
C LEU A 7 5.45 -3.82 32.84
N LYS A 8 4.27 -3.27 32.59
CA LYS A 8 3.08 -4.03 32.17
C LYS A 8 3.18 -4.25 30.65
N THR A 9 3.64 -5.42 30.22
CA THR A 9 3.71 -5.79 28.81
C THR A 9 2.30 -6.04 28.29
N ILE A 10 1.72 -5.07 27.58
CA ILE A 10 0.38 -5.19 26.99
C ILE A 10 0.51 -5.80 25.58
N ASN A 11 0.72 -7.11 25.50
CA ASN A 11 0.59 -7.83 24.22
C ASN A 11 -0.88 -8.24 24.01
N SER A 12 -1.75 -7.26 23.74
CA SER A 12 -3.11 -7.56 23.27
C SER A 12 -3.08 -7.94 21.79
N ILE A 13 -3.69 -9.07 21.44
CA ILE A 13 -3.81 -9.51 20.04
C ILE A 13 -4.61 -8.45 19.25
N PRO A 14 -4.07 -7.92 18.14
CA PRO A 14 -4.78 -6.93 17.34
C PRO A 14 -6.04 -7.54 16.72
N ARG A 15 -7.14 -6.80 16.75
CA ARG A 15 -8.37 -7.16 16.03
C ARG A 15 -8.44 -6.40 14.72
N LEU A 16 -8.74 -7.12 13.63
CA LEU A 16 -8.91 -6.52 12.31
C LEU A 16 -10.33 -5.98 12.15
N LYS A 17 -10.43 -4.81 11.54
CA LYS A 17 -11.69 -4.25 11.04
C LYS A 17 -11.45 -3.77 9.62
N TYR A 18 -12.34 -4.15 8.71
CA TYR A 18 -12.34 -3.58 7.36
C TYR A 18 -12.39 -2.05 7.45
N LEU A 19 -11.54 -1.38 6.66
CA LEU A 19 -11.48 0.08 6.57
C LEU A 19 -12.03 0.55 5.22
N TYR A 20 -11.39 0.15 4.11
CA TYR A 20 -11.78 0.54 2.77
C TYR A 20 -11.31 -0.48 1.73
N SER A 21 -11.81 -0.34 0.50
CA SER A 21 -11.39 -1.07 -0.68
C SER A 21 -11.12 -0.10 -1.82
N LEU A 22 -10.25 -0.47 -2.75
CA LEU A 22 -9.91 0.35 -3.89
C LEU A 22 -9.88 -0.48 -5.18
N ARG A 23 -10.13 0.19 -6.30
CA ARG A 23 -9.96 -0.35 -7.66
C ARG A 23 -9.03 0.58 -8.42
N CYS A 24 -7.79 0.12 -8.64
CA CYS A 24 -6.80 0.84 -9.44
C CYS A 24 -6.96 0.51 -10.93
N LYS A 25 -6.80 1.54 -11.75
CA LYS A 25 -6.46 1.43 -13.17
C LYS A 25 -4.94 1.42 -13.27
N ILE A 26 -4.41 0.47 -14.03
CA ILE A 26 -2.97 0.30 -14.21
C ILE A 26 -2.60 0.38 -15.68
N ALA A 27 -1.41 0.89 -15.95
CA ALA A 27 -0.78 0.83 -17.25
C ALA A 27 -0.25 -0.59 -17.53
N PRO A 28 0.06 -0.93 -18.80
CA PRO A 28 0.86 -2.10 -19.10
C PRO A 28 2.17 -2.10 -18.28
N ALA A 29 2.61 -3.28 -17.86
CA ALA A 29 3.88 -3.41 -17.16
C ALA A 29 5.04 -3.00 -18.06
N MET A 30 5.97 -2.22 -17.53
CA MET A 30 7.25 -1.92 -18.13
C MET A 30 8.30 -2.81 -17.50
N ASP A 31 8.89 -3.66 -18.32
CA ASP A 31 9.93 -4.58 -17.90
C ASP A 31 11.29 -3.88 -17.93
N VAL A 32 11.95 -3.83 -16.78
CA VAL A 32 13.29 -3.24 -16.64
C VAL A 32 14.37 -4.31 -16.90
N GLY A 33 14.07 -5.57 -16.59
CA GLY A 33 14.95 -6.70 -16.84
C GLY A 33 15.50 -7.36 -15.57
N GLU A 34 16.46 -8.26 -15.78
CA GLU A 34 17.11 -9.00 -14.70
C GLU A 34 17.97 -8.10 -13.81
N GLY A 35 17.88 -8.35 -12.50
CA GLY A 35 18.67 -7.67 -11.48
C GLY A 35 19.15 -8.63 -10.39
N PRO A 36 20.01 -8.17 -9.48
CA PRO A 36 20.61 -9.02 -8.44
C PRO A 36 19.60 -9.65 -7.45
N TYR A 37 18.35 -9.18 -7.45
CA TYR A 37 17.29 -9.65 -6.57
C TYR A 37 16.11 -10.31 -7.29
N GLY A 38 16.21 -10.47 -8.62
CA GLY A 38 15.14 -10.95 -9.49
C GLY A 38 14.79 -9.95 -10.59
N TYR A 39 13.75 -10.28 -11.35
CA TYR A 39 13.32 -9.51 -12.52
C TYR A 39 12.52 -8.27 -12.11
N ARG A 40 13.00 -7.09 -12.51
CA ARG A 40 12.40 -5.81 -12.15
C ARG A 40 11.31 -5.41 -13.15
N ARG A 41 10.15 -5.03 -12.62
CA ARG A 41 9.00 -4.50 -13.38
C ARG A 41 8.46 -3.24 -12.72
N HIS A 42 7.93 -2.34 -13.53
CA HIS A 42 7.25 -1.13 -13.09
C HIS A 42 5.85 -1.08 -13.69
N VAL A 43 4.82 -0.90 -12.85
CA VAL A 43 3.43 -0.82 -13.28
C VAL A 43 2.83 0.49 -12.82
N GLY A 44 2.67 1.43 -13.76
CA GLY A 44 2.09 2.74 -13.46
C GLY A 44 0.63 2.65 -13.03
N ILE A 45 0.27 3.36 -11.97
CA ILE A 45 -1.12 3.56 -11.53
C ILE A 45 -1.64 4.82 -12.22
N THR A 46 -2.65 4.65 -13.07
CA THR A 46 -3.22 5.72 -13.91
C THR A 46 -4.49 6.33 -13.32
N GLY A 47 -4.94 5.82 -12.18
CA GLY A 47 -6.05 6.36 -11.39
C GLY A 47 -6.90 5.25 -10.81
N GLY A 48 -8.13 5.57 -10.42
CA GLY A 48 -9.03 4.60 -9.80
C GLY A 48 -9.99 5.24 -8.81
N THR A 49 -10.68 4.40 -8.05
CA THR A 49 -11.65 4.81 -7.04
C THR A 49 -11.48 3.99 -5.78
N PHE A 50 -11.78 4.56 -4.62
CA PHE A 50 -11.85 3.83 -3.37
C PHE A 50 -13.11 4.17 -2.58
N THR A 51 -13.61 3.21 -1.84
CA THR A 51 -14.77 3.37 -0.95
C THR A 51 -14.55 2.65 0.37
N GLY A 52 -15.02 3.26 1.45
CA GLY A 52 -14.68 2.84 2.79
C GLY A 52 -15.65 3.27 3.87
N ARG A 53 -15.36 2.85 5.09
CA ARG A 53 -16.12 3.22 6.28
C ARG A 53 -15.88 4.67 6.65
N PHE A 54 -16.78 5.22 7.47
CA PHE A 54 -16.66 6.57 8.04
C PHE A 54 -16.51 7.68 6.99
N GLY A 55 -17.05 7.47 5.78
CA GLY A 55 -16.95 8.44 4.69
C GLY A 55 -15.61 8.47 3.97
N LEU A 56 -14.72 7.50 4.20
CA LEU A 56 -13.44 7.40 3.50
C LEU A 56 -13.65 6.93 2.05
N ASN A 57 -14.02 7.86 1.18
CA ASN A 57 -14.27 7.64 -0.24
C ASN A 57 -13.50 8.66 -1.08
N GLY A 58 -13.25 8.31 -2.34
CA GLY A 58 -12.62 9.21 -3.29
C GLY A 58 -11.98 8.52 -4.47
N LYS A 59 -10.95 9.15 -5.02
CA LYS A 59 -10.22 8.70 -6.22
C LYS A 59 -8.77 8.38 -5.93
N VAL A 60 -8.24 7.41 -6.67
CA VAL A 60 -6.80 7.18 -6.79
C VAL A 60 -6.29 8.14 -7.87
N LEU A 61 -5.22 8.88 -7.58
CA LEU A 61 -4.64 9.84 -8.53
C LEU A 61 -3.72 9.14 -9.52
N ASN A 62 -3.58 9.75 -10.70
CA ASN A 62 -2.56 9.38 -11.68
C ASN A 62 -1.17 9.83 -11.18
N GLY A 63 -0.17 8.97 -11.31
CA GLY A 63 1.24 9.30 -11.01
C GLY A 63 1.90 8.42 -9.96
N GLY A 64 1.19 7.44 -9.40
CA GLY A 64 1.78 6.38 -8.58
C GLY A 64 2.23 5.18 -9.41
N ALA A 65 2.83 4.20 -8.76
CA ALA A 65 3.21 2.93 -9.38
C ALA A 65 3.34 1.80 -8.37
N ASP A 66 3.30 0.58 -8.89
CA ASP A 66 3.81 -0.63 -8.24
C ASP A 66 5.20 -0.95 -8.83
N ASP A 67 6.24 -0.85 -7.99
CA ASP A 67 7.60 -1.26 -8.31
C ASP A 67 7.85 -2.67 -7.78
N MET A 68 7.80 -3.64 -8.69
CA MET A 68 7.84 -5.06 -8.36
C MET A 68 9.20 -5.69 -8.68
N ILE A 69 9.66 -6.60 -7.82
CA ILE A 69 10.69 -7.60 -8.12
C ILE A 69 10.01 -8.96 -8.19
N VAL A 70 10.02 -9.60 -9.35
CA VAL A 70 9.62 -11.00 -9.49
C VAL A 70 10.82 -11.85 -9.09
N VAL A 71 10.68 -12.63 -8.02
CA VAL A 71 11.76 -13.45 -7.46
C VAL A 71 11.78 -14.82 -8.11
N ASP A 72 10.59 -15.39 -8.34
CA ASP A 72 10.34 -16.62 -9.10
C ASP A 72 8.85 -16.68 -9.49
N ASP A 73 8.42 -17.82 -10.03
CA ASP A 73 7.06 -18.06 -10.54
C ASP A 73 5.95 -17.82 -9.51
N ILE A 74 6.23 -17.89 -8.21
CA ILE A 74 5.22 -17.79 -7.15
C ILE A 74 5.48 -16.66 -6.14
N ARG A 75 6.61 -15.96 -6.25
CA ARG A 75 7.02 -14.92 -5.31
C ARG A 75 7.34 -13.61 -6.01
N SER A 76 6.77 -12.54 -5.49
CA SER A 76 7.08 -11.17 -5.89
C SER A 76 7.20 -10.27 -4.66
N ARG A 77 8.06 -9.26 -4.75
CA ARG A 77 8.21 -8.19 -3.76
C ARG A 77 7.69 -6.91 -4.39
N ILE A 78 6.73 -6.27 -3.71
CA ILE A 78 6.01 -5.09 -4.21
C ILE A 78 6.32 -3.90 -3.30
N ASP A 79 6.68 -2.75 -3.88
CA ASP A 79 6.72 -1.43 -3.21
C ASP A 79 5.83 -0.50 -4.04
N THR A 80 4.63 -0.23 -3.55
CA THR A 80 3.66 0.63 -4.25
C THR A 80 3.64 1.99 -3.58
N ARG A 81 3.69 3.06 -4.39
CA ARG A 81 3.60 4.45 -3.89
C ARG A 81 2.65 5.23 -4.75
N TYR A 82 1.64 5.82 -4.14
CA TYR A 82 0.59 6.54 -4.85
C TYR A 82 -0.17 7.47 -3.92
N MET A 83 -1.01 8.30 -4.52
CA MET A 83 -1.83 9.29 -3.83
C MET A 83 -3.31 8.96 -3.98
N LEU A 84 -4.05 9.12 -2.90
CA LEU A 84 -5.50 9.21 -2.90
C LEU A 84 -5.92 10.67 -2.71
N GLU A 85 -7.06 11.04 -3.28
CA GLU A 85 -7.78 12.28 -2.98
C GLU A 85 -9.18 11.89 -2.52
N THR A 86 -9.55 12.27 -1.30
CA THR A 86 -10.88 12.05 -0.74
C THR A 86 -11.90 12.99 -1.38
N ASP A 87 -13.19 12.65 -1.25
CA ASP A 87 -14.28 13.48 -1.81
C ASP A 87 -14.32 14.91 -1.22
N ASP A 88 -13.76 15.13 -0.02
CA ASP A 88 -13.60 16.45 0.62
C ASP A 88 -12.25 17.13 0.31
N GLY A 89 -11.45 16.54 -0.58
CA GLY A 89 -10.23 17.15 -1.13
C GLY A 89 -8.94 16.89 -0.33
N ALA A 90 -8.97 16.08 0.73
CA ALA A 90 -7.74 15.71 1.44
C ALA A 90 -6.89 14.72 0.62
N LEU A 91 -5.57 14.95 0.65
CA LEU A 91 -4.59 14.10 -0.03
C LEU A 91 -3.97 13.09 0.95
N ILE A 92 -3.94 11.82 0.55
CA ILE A 92 -3.37 10.73 1.35
C ILE A 92 -2.28 10.03 0.54
N TYR A 93 -1.06 10.04 1.04
CA TYR A 93 0.05 9.26 0.49
C TYR A 93 0.00 7.83 1.02
N ILE A 94 0.08 6.84 0.12
CA ILE A 94 0.05 5.41 0.44
C ILE A 94 1.42 4.77 0.16
N ARG A 95 1.84 3.89 1.08
CA ARG A 95 2.99 2.99 0.96
C ARG A 95 2.77 1.69 1.73
#